data_AF-V5G5D3-F1
#
_entry.id   AF-V5G5D3-F1
#
_cell.length_a   1.000
_cell.length_b   1.000
_cell.length_c   1.000
_cell.angle_alpha   90.00
_cell.angle_beta   90.00
_cell.angle_gamma   90.00
#
_symmetry.space_group_name_H-M   'P 1'
#
loop_
_entity.id
_entity.type
_entity.pdbx_description
1 polymer ?
#
loop_
_entity_poly.entity_id
_entity_poly.type
_entity_poly.pdbx_seq_one_letter_code
_entity_poly.pdbx_strand_id
1 'polypeptide(L)'
;MSAAATSGSLPLALALASRRAPLTRSSCWLFSRCEPTAFVRTSATLAPPTTPTARPSPSSLSSSSSSPLSSSFSLSATRNRAALLSRHFASSESPKMSYSIRKIGQPNTLDHRVFIEKDGVPVSPFHDIPLYANEQQTVLNMIVEIPRWTNAKQEISKEEFLNPIKQDVKKGKLRYVRNCFPHKGYLWNYGAFPRTWEDPNVVHPETKAKGDNDPLDVCEIGEMVGYTGQIKQVKVLGVMALLDEEETDWKIIVIDVNDPLAPKLNDIEDVERHLPGLLRATNEWFRIYKIPDGKPENQFAFSGECKNKKYATEVIRECADAWEKLITGKAPRGEISLANVTNESSPDRVDQSKLASIPKGENLAPAPIDGSVDKWFFISGAAV
;
A
#
# COMPACT_ATOMS: atom_id res chain seq x y z
N MET A 1 -37.03 -52.63 -32.67
CA MET A 1 -37.57 -51.70 -33.69
C MET A 1 -36.69 -50.45 -33.64
N SER A 2 -35.59 -50.42 -34.43
CA SER A 2 -35.40 -49.61 -35.67
C SER A 2 -35.73 -48.12 -35.49
N ALA A 3 -34.96 -47.12 -35.93
CA ALA A 3 -33.68 -46.94 -36.62
C ALA A 3 -33.37 -45.42 -36.53
N ALA A 4 -32.15 -44.95 -36.22
CA ALA A 4 -31.11 -44.43 -37.11
C ALA A 4 -31.54 -43.52 -38.30
N ALA A 5 -31.05 -42.26 -38.34
CA ALA A 5 -30.58 -41.47 -39.50
C ALA A 5 -30.18 -40.03 -39.02
N THR A 6 -28.95 -39.51 -39.06
CA THR A 6 -27.96 -39.14 -40.11
C THR A 6 -28.20 -37.84 -40.90
N SER A 7 -27.08 -37.13 -41.15
CA SER A 7 -26.78 -36.01 -42.07
C SER A 7 -27.08 -34.59 -41.54
N GLY A 8 -26.22 -33.56 -41.64
CA GLY A 8 -24.95 -33.37 -42.35
C GLY A 8 -25.09 -32.32 -43.48
N SER A 9 -24.43 -31.15 -43.35
CA SER A 9 -23.75 -30.34 -44.40
C SER A 9 -23.90 -28.80 -44.27
N LEU A 10 -22.75 -28.11 -44.31
CA LEU A 10 -22.49 -26.66 -44.49
C LEU A 10 -22.71 -26.23 -45.98
N PRO A 11 -22.28 -25.02 -46.44
CA PRO A 11 -22.73 -23.66 -46.14
C PRO A 11 -23.13 -22.91 -47.44
N LEU A 12 -23.69 -21.69 -47.37
CA LEU A 12 -23.73 -20.79 -48.54
C LEU A 12 -23.52 -19.32 -48.15
N ALA A 13 -22.47 -18.74 -48.72
CA ALA A 13 -22.16 -17.32 -48.68
C ALA A 13 -23.06 -16.54 -49.65
N LEU A 14 -23.44 -15.32 -49.28
CA LEU A 14 -23.87 -14.31 -50.24
C LEU A 14 -23.28 -12.94 -49.86
N ALA A 15 -22.42 -12.44 -50.73
CA ALA A 15 -21.92 -11.07 -50.74
C ALA A 15 -22.92 -10.18 -51.50
N LEU A 16 -23.19 -8.98 -50.97
CA LEU A 16 -23.79 -7.88 -51.74
C LEU A 16 -23.14 -6.56 -51.31
N ALA A 17 -22.44 -5.97 -52.27
CA ALA A 17 -21.90 -4.62 -52.20
C ALA A 17 -22.94 -3.59 -52.68
N SER A 18 -22.98 -2.39 -52.09
CA SER A 18 -23.37 -1.19 -52.83
C SER A 18 -22.91 0.13 -52.18
N ARG A 19 -21.98 0.78 -52.89
CA ARG A 19 -21.92 2.20 -53.32
C ARG A 19 -22.04 3.35 -52.30
N ARG A 20 -20.87 4.00 -52.09
CA ARG A 20 -20.51 5.44 -52.22
C ARG A 20 -21.63 6.52 -52.19
N ALA A 21 -21.45 7.54 -51.35
CA ALA A 21 -21.08 8.92 -51.76
C ALA A 21 -20.82 9.85 -50.54
N PRO A 22 -20.04 10.94 -50.69
CA PRO A 22 -19.44 11.72 -49.59
C PRO A 22 -20.19 13.02 -49.29
N LEU A 23 -20.01 13.56 -48.07
CA LEU A 23 -20.37 14.94 -47.76
C LEU A 23 -19.18 15.70 -47.17
N THR A 24 -18.79 16.69 -47.96
CA THR A 24 -17.89 17.81 -47.70
C THR A 24 -18.47 18.76 -46.64
N ARG A 25 -17.64 19.27 -45.72
CA ARG A 25 -17.66 20.70 -45.40
C ARG A 25 -16.36 21.19 -44.78
N SER A 26 -15.75 22.12 -45.50
CA SER A 26 -14.65 22.99 -45.08
C SER A 26 -15.03 23.85 -43.88
N SER A 27 -14.07 24.08 -43.00
CA SER A 27 -13.94 25.33 -42.24
C SER A 27 -12.47 25.68 -42.13
N CYS A 28 -12.10 26.69 -42.90
CA CYS A 28 -10.81 27.34 -42.97
C CYS A 28 -10.58 28.13 -41.67
N TRP A 29 -9.46 27.92 -40.98
CA TRP A 29 -8.91 28.94 -40.07
C TRP A 29 -7.59 29.42 -40.66
N LEU A 30 -7.63 30.67 -41.09
CA LEU A 30 -6.53 31.41 -41.66
C LEU A 30 -5.46 31.68 -40.61
N PHE A 31 -4.22 31.53 -41.08
CA PHE A 31 -2.97 32.03 -40.54
C PHE A 31 -3.08 33.41 -39.89
N SER A 32 -2.43 33.57 -38.74
CA SER A 32 -1.82 34.85 -38.41
C SER A 32 -0.33 34.65 -38.12
N ARG A 33 0.46 35.44 -38.83
CA ARG A 33 1.91 35.36 -38.96
C ARG A 33 2.62 35.80 -37.68
N CYS A 34 3.73 35.12 -37.42
CA CYS A 34 4.83 35.59 -36.59
C CYS A 34 5.71 36.52 -37.44
N GLU A 35 6.17 37.65 -36.89
CA GLU A 35 7.48 38.29 -37.15
C GLU A 35 7.73 39.48 -36.20
N PRO A 36 8.98 39.97 -36.03
CA PRO A 36 9.58 40.16 -34.71
C PRO A 36 9.90 41.63 -34.40
N THR A 37 10.03 41.95 -33.11
CA THR A 37 10.68 43.19 -32.67
C THR A 37 11.95 42.88 -31.88
N ALA A 38 13.06 43.21 -32.52
CA ALA A 38 14.37 43.33 -31.93
C ALA A 38 14.41 44.50 -30.95
N PHE A 39 15.00 44.30 -29.78
CA PHE A 39 15.68 45.38 -29.06
C PHE A 39 17.10 44.95 -28.71
N VAL A 40 18.02 45.80 -29.11
CA VAL A 40 19.48 45.66 -29.04
C VAL A 40 19.98 46.26 -27.72
N ARG A 41 20.92 45.52 -27.10
CA ARG A 41 22.03 45.90 -26.19
C ARG A 41 21.83 47.07 -25.21
N THR A 42 22.20 46.78 -23.95
CA THR A 42 23.42 47.34 -23.37
C THR A 42 24.12 46.33 -22.46
N SER A 43 25.39 46.09 -22.77
CA SER A 43 26.37 45.39 -21.96
C SER A 43 26.83 46.27 -20.79
N ALA A 44 27.02 45.68 -19.62
CA ALA A 44 27.95 46.20 -18.62
C ALA A 44 28.60 45.02 -17.89
N THR A 45 29.75 44.61 -18.41
CA THR A 45 30.76 43.81 -17.72
C THR A 45 31.58 44.77 -16.86
N LEU A 46 31.75 44.51 -15.57
CA LEU A 46 32.98 44.86 -14.85
C LEU A 46 33.15 43.91 -13.64
N ALA A 47 34.34 43.31 -13.60
CA ALA A 47 34.83 42.32 -12.65
C ALA A 47 35.31 42.96 -11.33
N PRO A 48 35.71 42.17 -10.30
CA PRO A 48 35.90 42.62 -8.92
C PRO A 48 37.37 43.01 -8.61
N PRO A 49 37.63 43.58 -7.41
CA PRO A 49 38.92 43.39 -6.76
C PRO A 49 38.85 42.99 -5.27
N THR A 50 39.43 41.82 -4.97
CA THR A 50 40.50 41.52 -3.98
C THR A 50 40.44 42.01 -2.50
N THR A 51 40.26 41.03 -1.58
CA THR A 51 41.08 40.61 -0.37
C THR A 51 41.50 41.64 0.74
N PRO A 52 42.10 41.21 1.89
CA PRO A 52 41.73 40.18 2.89
C PRO A 52 41.90 40.67 4.37
N THR A 53 41.21 40.09 5.35
CA THR A 53 41.63 40.14 6.80
C THR A 53 40.94 39.00 7.56
N ALA A 54 41.64 37.93 7.92
CA ALA A 54 42.48 37.74 9.11
C ALA A 54 41.67 37.23 10.33
N ARG A 55 41.93 35.95 10.64
CA ARG A 55 41.58 35.21 11.86
C ARG A 55 42.33 35.79 13.07
N PRO A 56 41.89 35.50 14.30
CA PRO A 56 42.74 34.59 15.08
C PRO A 56 41.95 33.55 15.89
N SER A 57 42.67 32.48 16.21
CA SER A 57 42.44 31.49 17.28
C SER A 57 43.77 31.38 18.03
N PRO A 58 43.93 30.54 19.07
CA PRO A 58 43.10 30.27 20.25
C PRO A 58 43.92 30.53 21.54
N SER A 59 43.32 30.41 22.72
CA SER A 59 44.08 30.22 23.96
C SER A 59 43.37 29.29 24.94
N SER A 60 44.21 28.52 25.61
CA SER A 60 44.02 27.25 26.29
C SER A 60 44.12 27.37 27.82
N LEU A 61 43.85 26.24 28.50
CA LEU A 61 44.20 25.89 29.90
C LEU A 61 43.24 26.47 30.96
N SER A 62 42.87 25.81 32.05
CA SER A 62 43.47 24.68 32.78
C SER A 62 42.46 23.99 33.70
N SER A 63 42.78 22.73 34.02
CA SER A 63 42.30 21.86 35.09
C SER A 63 42.43 22.42 36.52
N SER A 64 41.54 22.00 37.41
CA SER A 64 41.90 21.73 38.81
C SER A 64 40.90 20.79 39.50
N SER A 65 41.44 19.68 40.00
CA SER A 65 40.86 18.70 40.92
C SER A 65 41.21 19.04 42.37
N SER A 66 40.27 18.84 43.31
CA SER A 66 40.59 18.48 44.71
C SER A 66 39.33 18.06 45.48
N SER A 67 39.37 16.84 46.04
CA SER A 67 38.46 16.30 47.07
C SER A 67 38.95 16.71 48.49
N PRO A 68 38.49 16.08 49.59
CA PRO A 68 37.17 16.15 50.23
C PRO A 68 37.29 16.66 51.70
N LEU A 69 36.19 17.01 52.37
CA LEU A 69 36.17 17.09 53.84
C LEU A 69 34.80 16.73 54.42
N SER A 70 34.88 15.93 55.47
CA SER A 70 33.82 15.29 56.23
C SER A 70 33.24 16.21 57.29
N SER A 71 31.94 16.15 57.55
CA SER A 71 31.40 16.30 58.90
C SER A 71 29.98 15.73 59.00
N SER A 72 29.85 14.74 59.85
CA SER A 72 28.66 14.08 60.36
C SER A 72 27.78 15.00 61.20
N PHE A 73 26.47 15.04 60.93
CA PHE A 73 25.44 15.20 61.97
C PHE A 73 24.19 14.37 61.60
N SER A 74 23.77 13.57 62.57
CA SER A 74 22.58 12.72 62.58
C SER A 74 21.36 13.54 62.95
N LEU A 75 20.24 13.33 62.26
CA LEU A 75 18.89 13.44 62.83
C LEU A 75 17.90 12.66 61.97
N SER A 76 17.38 11.61 62.60
CA SER A 76 16.27 10.77 62.16
C SER A 76 14.99 11.57 62.00
N ALA A 77 14.30 11.37 60.87
CA ALA A 77 12.83 11.30 60.71
C ALA A 77 12.40 11.93 59.38
N THR A 78 12.35 11.13 58.33
CA THR A 78 11.35 11.34 57.27
C THR A 78 11.05 10.02 56.60
N ARG A 79 9.91 9.46 56.99
CA ARG A 79 9.31 8.28 56.37
C ARG A 79 9.18 8.50 54.86
N ASN A 80 9.68 7.52 54.11
CA ASN A 80 9.57 7.33 52.67
C ASN A 80 8.18 7.69 52.12
N ARG A 81 7.99 8.93 51.63
CA ARG A 81 6.85 9.30 50.77
C ARG A 81 7.03 8.85 49.31
N ALA A 82 8.21 8.36 48.93
CA ALA A 82 8.48 7.87 47.58
C ALA A 82 8.00 6.42 47.34
N ALA A 83 7.78 5.61 48.38
CA ALA A 83 7.39 4.21 48.24
C ALA A 83 5.86 3.98 48.14
N LEU A 84 5.06 5.04 48.28
CA LEU A 84 3.59 4.98 48.29
C LEU A 84 2.94 5.48 47.00
N LEU A 85 3.72 5.94 46.02
CA LEU A 85 3.24 6.34 44.69
C LEU A 85 3.49 5.30 43.59
N SER A 86 4.31 4.26 43.83
CA SER A 86 4.54 3.17 42.86
C SER A 86 3.53 2.02 42.93
N ARG A 87 2.44 2.13 43.71
CA ARG A 87 1.43 1.06 43.85
C ARG A 87 0.05 1.37 43.25
N HIS A 88 -0.11 2.52 42.59
CA HIS A 88 -1.37 2.91 41.93
C HIS A 88 -1.33 3.01 40.40
N PHE A 89 -0.23 2.57 39.76
CA PHE A 89 -0.15 2.40 38.30
C PHE A 89 0.05 0.94 37.88
N ALA A 90 -0.36 -0.02 38.71
CA ALA A 90 -0.73 -1.34 38.21
C ALA A 90 -2.13 -1.25 37.59
N SER A 91 -2.23 -0.46 36.51
CA SER A 91 -3.31 -0.67 35.56
C SER A 91 -3.14 -2.09 35.05
N SER A 92 -4.21 -2.86 35.11
CA SER A 92 -4.35 -4.10 34.38
C SER A 92 -4.08 -3.79 32.90
N GLU A 93 -2.82 -3.86 32.46
CA GLU A 93 -2.51 -4.04 31.05
C GLU A 93 -3.18 -5.35 30.66
N SER A 94 -4.31 -5.23 29.97
CA SER A 94 -4.74 -6.27 29.05
C SER A 94 -3.52 -6.61 28.18
N PRO A 95 -3.25 -7.90 27.91
CA PRO A 95 -2.10 -8.26 27.10
C PRO A 95 -2.23 -7.50 25.78
N LYS A 96 -1.33 -6.53 25.55
CA LYS A 96 -1.20 -5.89 24.25
C LYS A 96 -0.99 -7.03 23.27
N MET A 97 -1.99 -7.29 22.44
CA MET A 97 -1.94 -8.33 21.43
C MET A 97 -0.79 -8.01 20.49
N SER A 98 0.38 -8.58 20.75
CA SER A 98 1.58 -8.24 20.01
C SER A 98 1.65 -9.14 18.79
N TYR A 99 1.34 -8.58 17.64
CA TYR A 99 1.65 -9.24 16.38
C TYR A 99 3.16 -9.19 16.13
N SER A 100 3.73 -10.32 15.74
CA SER A 100 5.12 -10.45 15.29
C SER A 100 5.16 -11.05 13.89
N ILE A 101 6.35 -11.13 13.31
CA ILE A 101 6.55 -11.73 11.99
C ILE A 101 7.53 -12.90 12.07
N ARG A 102 7.23 -13.96 11.32
CA ARG A 102 8.12 -15.10 11.11
C ARG A 102 8.54 -15.14 9.65
N LYS A 103 9.83 -14.90 9.41
CA LYS A 103 10.43 -14.90 8.07
C LYS A 103 11.04 -16.26 7.76
N ILE A 104 10.57 -16.88 6.68
CA ILE A 104 11.07 -18.16 6.17
C ILE A 104 11.72 -17.91 4.83
N GLY A 105 12.85 -18.56 4.58
CA GLY A 105 13.64 -18.34 3.37
C GLY A 105 14.30 -16.96 3.32
N GLN A 106 15.24 -16.82 2.38
CA GLN A 106 16.01 -15.59 2.22
C GLN A 106 15.16 -14.51 1.54
N PRO A 107 15.07 -13.26 2.05
CA PRO A 107 14.36 -12.18 1.36
C PRO A 107 14.87 -11.95 -0.07
N ASN A 108 14.02 -11.50 -0.99
CA ASN A 108 14.29 -11.37 -2.43
C ASN A 108 14.59 -12.72 -3.14
N THR A 109 13.97 -13.81 -2.68
CA THR A 109 14.00 -15.13 -3.34
C THR A 109 12.60 -15.71 -3.49
N LEU A 110 12.43 -16.71 -4.35
CA LEU A 110 11.14 -17.36 -4.63
C LEU A 110 10.55 -18.08 -3.40
N ASP A 111 11.42 -18.54 -2.49
CA ASP A 111 11.03 -19.30 -1.30
C ASP A 111 10.67 -18.39 -0.11
N HIS A 112 10.89 -17.08 -0.22
CA HIS A 112 10.68 -16.17 0.90
C HIS A 112 9.20 -16.06 1.26
N ARG A 113 8.89 -16.24 2.55
CA ARG A 113 7.56 -16.05 3.12
C ARG A 113 7.64 -15.25 4.41
N VAL A 114 6.68 -14.36 4.60
CA VAL A 114 6.48 -13.63 5.86
C VAL A 114 5.13 -14.04 6.43
N PHE A 115 5.17 -14.88 7.46
CA PHE A 115 3.99 -15.21 8.26
C PHE A 115 3.79 -14.15 9.33
N ILE A 116 2.53 -13.84 9.63
CA ILE A 116 2.17 -13.04 10.80
C ILE A 116 1.88 -13.98 11.96
N GLU A 117 2.38 -13.64 13.13
CA GLU A 117 2.15 -14.38 14.36
C GLU A 117 1.38 -13.52 15.35
N LYS A 118 0.49 -14.17 16.09
CA LYS A 118 -0.13 -13.61 17.27
C LYS A 118 0.32 -14.46 18.45
N ASP A 119 0.98 -13.84 19.43
CA ASP A 119 1.50 -14.53 20.61
C ASP A 119 2.41 -15.74 20.23
N GLY A 120 3.20 -15.58 19.15
CA GLY A 120 4.11 -16.60 18.62
C GLY A 120 3.45 -17.71 17.78
N VAL A 121 2.13 -17.66 17.58
CA VAL A 121 1.39 -18.62 16.76
C VAL A 121 1.08 -18.01 15.39
N PRO A 122 1.44 -18.66 14.26
CA PRO A 122 1.09 -18.18 12.94
C PRO A 122 -0.42 -18.05 12.74
N VAL A 123 -0.84 -16.93 12.17
CA VAL A 123 -2.24 -16.60 11.85
C VAL A 123 -2.34 -16.16 10.39
N SER A 124 -3.51 -16.35 9.78
CA SER A 124 -3.77 -15.85 8.43
C SER A 124 -3.88 -14.32 8.44
N PRO A 125 -3.05 -13.57 7.69
CA PRO A 125 -3.24 -12.14 7.53
C PRO A 125 -4.54 -11.83 6.78
N PHE A 126 -5.01 -12.71 5.90
CA PHE A 126 -6.28 -12.50 5.21
C PHE A 126 -7.48 -12.67 6.16
N HIS A 127 -7.49 -13.74 6.96
CA HIS A 127 -8.71 -14.18 7.65
C HIS A 127 -8.71 -13.97 9.16
N ASP A 128 -7.56 -14.01 9.84
CA ASP A 128 -7.52 -14.09 11.30
C ASP A 128 -7.40 -12.73 11.99
N ILE A 129 -6.78 -11.75 11.35
CA ILE A 129 -6.59 -10.42 11.93
C ILE A 129 -7.91 -9.66 11.86
N PRO A 130 -8.42 -9.09 12.98
CA PRO A 130 -9.66 -8.32 12.94
C PRO A 130 -9.53 -7.09 12.04
N LEU A 131 -10.55 -6.80 11.23
CA LEU A 131 -10.61 -5.57 10.42
C LEU A 131 -10.54 -4.32 11.31
N TYR A 132 -11.34 -4.28 12.36
CA TYR A 132 -11.40 -3.16 13.30
C TYR A 132 -10.51 -3.42 14.52
N ALA A 133 -9.69 -2.43 14.87
CA ALA A 133 -8.78 -2.46 16.02
C ALA A 133 -9.46 -2.00 17.32
N ASN A 134 -10.64 -1.38 17.24
CA ASN A 134 -11.42 -0.92 18.38
C ASN A 134 -12.92 -1.21 18.20
N GLU A 135 -13.63 -1.30 19.33
CA GLU A 135 -15.07 -1.61 19.36
C GLU A 135 -15.93 -0.58 18.65
N GLN A 136 -15.51 0.70 18.62
CA GLN A 136 -16.24 1.78 17.97
C GLN A 136 -16.10 1.73 16.43
N GLN A 137 -15.30 0.80 15.89
CA GLN A 137 -15.08 0.64 14.45
C GLN A 137 -14.58 1.91 13.75
N THR A 138 -13.75 2.69 14.44
CA THR A 138 -13.17 3.94 13.92
C THR A 138 -11.68 3.81 13.58
N VAL A 139 -11.03 2.77 14.06
CA VAL A 139 -9.63 2.43 13.82
C VAL A 139 -9.57 1.03 13.23
N LEU A 140 -8.85 0.88 12.12
CA LEU A 140 -8.72 -0.38 11.41
C LEU A 140 -7.31 -0.94 11.53
N ASN A 141 -7.16 -2.25 11.46
CA ASN A 141 -5.85 -2.88 11.30
C ASN A 141 -5.52 -2.95 9.82
N MET A 142 -4.40 -2.37 9.42
CA MET A 142 -3.81 -2.52 8.10
C MET A 142 -2.66 -3.52 8.18
N ILE A 143 -2.57 -4.42 7.20
CA ILE A 143 -1.38 -5.25 6.98
C ILE A 143 -0.51 -4.56 5.94
N VAL A 144 0.70 -4.18 6.33
CA VAL A 144 1.67 -3.60 5.40
C VAL A 144 2.32 -4.73 4.61
N GLU A 145 2.24 -4.67 3.29
CA GLU A 145 2.88 -5.63 2.38
C GLU A 145 4.17 -5.03 1.82
N ILE A 146 4.09 -3.80 1.33
CA ILE A 146 5.18 -3.13 0.60
C ILE A 146 5.53 -1.81 1.30
N PRO A 147 6.72 -1.72 1.92
CA PRO A 147 7.20 -0.47 2.49
C PRO A 147 7.37 0.62 1.43
N ARG A 148 7.09 1.87 1.82
CA ARG A 148 7.30 3.04 0.94
C ARG A 148 8.72 3.08 0.36
N TRP A 149 8.81 3.46 -0.91
CA TRP A 149 10.03 3.55 -1.73
C TRP A 149 10.75 2.24 -2.00
N THR A 150 10.07 1.11 -1.83
CA THR A 150 10.56 -0.20 -2.26
C THR A 150 9.82 -0.67 -3.52
N ASN A 151 10.37 -1.67 -4.21
CA ASN A 151 9.93 -2.11 -5.53
C ASN A 151 9.39 -3.54 -5.55
N ALA A 152 9.75 -4.38 -4.58
CA ALA A 152 9.32 -5.78 -4.55
C ALA A 152 7.81 -5.84 -4.37
N LYS A 153 7.08 -6.45 -5.32
CA LYS A 153 5.63 -6.61 -5.22
C LYS A 153 5.32 -7.75 -4.26
N GLN A 154 5.30 -7.43 -2.97
CA GLN A 154 4.87 -8.33 -1.91
C GLN A 154 3.35 -8.29 -1.80
N GLU A 155 2.72 -9.44 -1.58
CA GLU A 155 1.27 -9.57 -1.47
C GLU A 155 0.92 -10.74 -0.54
N ILE A 156 -0.21 -10.62 0.17
CA ILE A 156 -0.86 -11.72 0.89
C ILE A 156 -1.17 -12.83 -0.11
N SER A 157 -0.58 -14.01 0.08
CA SER A 157 -0.78 -15.13 -0.83
C SER A 157 -2.16 -15.76 -0.65
N LYS A 158 -3.11 -15.50 -1.56
CA LYS A 158 -4.47 -16.07 -1.50
C LYS A 158 -4.49 -17.61 -1.45
N GLU A 159 -3.60 -18.27 -2.17
CA GLU A 159 -3.65 -19.73 -2.38
C GLU A 159 -2.86 -20.53 -1.32
N GLU A 160 -1.96 -19.89 -0.58
CA GLU A 160 -1.07 -20.60 0.34
C GLU A 160 -1.71 -20.80 1.72
N PHE A 161 -1.29 -21.86 2.41
CA PHE A 161 -1.77 -22.17 3.75
C PHE A 161 -1.46 -21.02 4.72
N LEU A 162 -2.51 -20.48 5.38
CA LEU A 162 -2.48 -19.27 6.22
C LEU A 162 -1.98 -18.01 5.53
N ASN A 163 -2.07 -17.94 4.19
CA ASN A 163 -1.88 -16.75 3.39
C ASN A 163 -0.64 -15.89 3.74
N PRO A 164 0.57 -16.47 3.88
CA PRO A 164 1.77 -15.68 4.15
C PRO A 164 1.99 -14.62 3.08
N ILE A 165 2.64 -13.52 3.43
CA ILE A 165 3.05 -12.53 2.44
C ILE A 165 4.23 -13.11 1.66
N LYS A 166 4.16 -13.02 0.33
CA LYS A 166 5.22 -13.45 -0.59
C LYS A 166 5.37 -12.45 -1.72
N GLN A 167 6.47 -12.55 -2.45
CA GLN A 167 6.67 -11.73 -3.63
C GLN A 167 5.96 -12.36 -4.84
N ASP A 168 5.20 -11.55 -5.58
CA ASP A 168 4.57 -11.93 -6.84
C ASP A 168 5.64 -12.42 -7.85
N VAL A 169 5.28 -13.42 -8.65
CA VAL A 169 6.15 -14.08 -9.62
C VAL A 169 5.56 -13.95 -11.02
N LYS A 170 6.26 -13.24 -11.89
CA LYS A 170 5.88 -13.06 -13.30
C LYS A 170 6.87 -13.79 -14.20
N LYS A 171 6.38 -14.76 -14.99
CA LYS A 171 7.19 -15.60 -15.90
C LYS A 171 8.37 -16.28 -15.18
N GLY A 172 8.11 -16.82 -13.99
CA GLY A 172 9.11 -17.54 -13.17
C GLY A 172 10.16 -16.65 -12.51
N LYS A 173 10.00 -15.32 -12.54
CA LYS A 173 10.90 -14.36 -11.90
C LYS A 173 10.14 -13.49 -10.91
N LEU A 174 10.83 -13.12 -9.84
CA LEU A 174 10.32 -12.15 -8.85
C LEU A 174 9.93 -10.84 -9.53
N ARG A 175 8.73 -10.36 -9.24
CA ARG A 175 8.21 -9.12 -9.80
C ARG A 175 8.63 -7.92 -8.98
N TYR A 176 9.17 -6.92 -9.67
CA TYR A 176 9.50 -5.62 -9.11
C TYR A 176 8.77 -4.54 -9.90
N VAL A 177 8.00 -3.70 -9.22
CA VAL A 177 7.42 -2.49 -9.81
C VAL A 177 8.55 -1.53 -10.17
N ARG A 178 8.48 -0.91 -11.34
CA ARG A 178 9.57 -0.07 -11.87
C ARG A 178 9.44 1.36 -11.38
N ASN A 179 10.57 2.06 -11.25
CA ASN A 179 10.57 3.48 -10.91
C ASN A 179 10.06 4.29 -12.12
N CYS A 180 8.91 4.95 -11.96
CA CYS A 180 8.30 5.79 -12.98
C CYS A 180 8.51 7.25 -12.56
N PHE A 181 9.38 7.98 -13.25
CA PHE A 181 9.74 9.35 -12.88
C PHE A 181 8.49 10.22 -12.68
N PRO A 182 8.38 10.98 -11.57
CA PRO A 182 9.38 11.22 -10.52
C PRO A 182 9.35 10.24 -9.31
N HIS A 183 8.60 9.15 -9.40
CA HIS A 183 8.27 8.24 -8.30
C HIS A 183 9.27 7.08 -8.14
N LYS A 184 9.81 6.92 -6.93
CA LYS A 184 10.64 5.77 -6.55
C LYS A 184 9.75 4.70 -5.92
N GLY A 185 9.69 3.52 -6.54
CA GLY A 185 8.90 2.39 -6.03
C GLY A 185 7.46 2.78 -5.71
N TYR A 186 6.93 2.22 -4.62
CA TYR A 186 5.63 2.61 -4.07
C TYR A 186 5.71 3.93 -3.29
N LEU A 187 4.73 4.82 -3.49
CA LEU A 187 4.69 6.15 -2.87
C LEU A 187 4.18 6.14 -1.42
N TRP A 188 3.60 5.03 -0.96
CA TRP A 188 3.00 4.85 0.36
C TRP A 188 3.55 3.60 1.01
N ASN A 189 3.27 3.43 2.31
CA ASN A 189 3.23 2.06 2.82
C ASN A 189 1.98 1.44 2.20
N TYR A 190 2.16 0.40 1.41
CA TYR A 190 1.09 -0.26 0.69
C TYR A 190 0.78 -1.61 1.32
N GLY A 191 -0.49 -1.99 1.31
CA GLY A 191 -0.93 -3.29 1.73
C GLY A 191 -2.44 -3.38 1.72
N ALA A 192 -3.01 -4.13 2.65
CA ALA A 192 -4.42 -4.46 2.60
C ALA A 192 -5.12 -4.38 3.95
N PHE A 193 -6.45 -4.28 3.91
CA PHE A 193 -7.29 -4.57 5.06
C PHE A 193 -7.60 -6.06 5.19
N PRO A 194 -7.35 -6.69 6.35
CA PRO A 194 -7.77 -8.06 6.58
C PRO A 194 -9.29 -8.13 6.60
N ARG A 195 -9.83 -9.32 6.35
CA ARG A 195 -11.28 -9.57 6.40
C ARG A 195 -12.11 -8.66 5.49
N THR A 196 -11.56 -8.35 4.32
CA THR A 196 -12.24 -7.68 3.22
C THR A 196 -11.97 -8.45 1.94
N TRP A 197 -12.87 -8.43 0.98
CA TRP A 197 -12.68 -9.12 -0.31
C TRP A 197 -13.44 -8.38 -1.41
N GLU A 198 -12.73 -8.05 -2.48
CA GLU A 198 -13.29 -7.50 -3.71
C GLU A 198 -13.88 -8.64 -4.54
N ASP A 199 -15.19 -8.90 -4.37
CA ASP A 199 -15.85 -10.10 -4.91
C ASP A 199 -15.83 -10.13 -6.45
N PRO A 200 -15.12 -11.07 -7.10
CA PRO A 200 -15.04 -11.17 -8.55
C PRO A 200 -16.34 -11.71 -9.19
N ASN A 201 -17.31 -12.11 -8.38
CA ASN A 201 -18.59 -12.65 -8.83
C ASN A 201 -19.66 -11.55 -9.00
N VAL A 202 -19.38 -10.32 -8.53
CA VAL A 202 -20.30 -9.19 -8.59
C VAL A 202 -19.69 -8.08 -9.43
N VAL A 203 -20.53 -7.39 -10.21
CA VAL A 203 -20.12 -6.19 -10.95
C VAL A 203 -20.43 -4.96 -10.09
N HIS A 204 -19.43 -4.17 -9.74
CA HIS A 204 -19.61 -2.95 -8.97
C HIS A 204 -20.29 -1.88 -9.83
N PRO A 205 -21.37 -1.24 -9.34
CA PRO A 205 -22.13 -0.27 -10.13
C PRO A 205 -21.33 0.99 -10.46
N GLU A 206 -20.31 1.33 -9.69
CA GLU A 206 -19.46 2.51 -9.86
C GLU A 206 -18.51 2.39 -11.04
N THR A 207 -17.84 1.25 -11.15
CA THR A 207 -16.77 0.97 -12.11
C THR A 207 -17.28 0.19 -13.33
N LYS A 208 -18.44 -0.48 -13.20
CA LYS A 208 -18.98 -1.43 -14.19
C LYS A 208 -18.06 -2.63 -14.46
N ALA A 209 -17.18 -2.92 -13.50
CA ALA A 209 -16.22 -4.01 -13.52
C ALA A 209 -16.46 -4.97 -12.34
N LYS A 210 -15.91 -6.16 -12.41
CA LYS A 210 -15.89 -7.12 -11.29
C LYS A 210 -14.81 -6.75 -10.28
N GLY A 211 -14.89 -7.22 -9.04
CA GLY A 211 -13.76 -7.11 -8.10
C GLY A 211 -12.53 -7.90 -8.58
N ASP A 212 -11.34 -7.47 -8.19
CA ASP A 212 -10.04 -8.07 -8.55
C ASP A 212 -9.70 -9.36 -7.77
N ASN A 213 -10.65 -9.84 -6.96
CA ASN A 213 -10.54 -11.05 -6.15
C ASN A 213 -9.49 -10.97 -5.03
N ASP A 214 -9.07 -9.78 -4.60
CA ASP A 214 -8.10 -9.57 -3.52
C ASP A 214 -8.72 -8.93 -2.27
N PRO A 215 -7.99 -8.94 -1.13
CA PRO A 215 -8.32 -8.06 -0.01
C PRO A 215 -8.27 -6.59 -0.44
N LEU A 216 -9.10 -5.75 0.19
CA LEU A 216 -9.21 -4.34 -0.15
C LEU A 216 -7.90 -3.59 0.09
N ASP A 217 -7.41 -2.92 -0.94
CA ASP A 217 -6.10 -2.28 -0.97
C ASP A 217 -6.04 -0.94 -0.22
N VAL A 218 -4.88 -0.68 0.39
CA VAL A 218 -4.66 0.44 1.32
C VAL A 218 -3.34 1.15 1.05
N CYS A 219 -3.42 2.47 0.91
CA CYS A 219 -2.30 3.40 0.83
C CYS A 219 -2.19 4.20 2.14
N GLU A 220 -1.19 3.89 2.96
CA GLU A 220 -0.95 4.58 4.23
C GLU A 220 0.10 5.69 4.06
N ILE A 221 -0.31 6.91 4.40
CA ILE A 221 0.36 8.15 3.99
C ILE A 221 1.22 8.81 5.07
N GLY A 222 1.35 8.20 6.25
CA GLY A 222 2.12 8.74 7.37
C GLY A 222 3.62 8.82 7.12
N GLU A 223 4.34 9.59 7.94
CA GLU A 223 5.75 9.90 7.74
C GLU A 223 6.68 8.69 7.93
N MET A 224 6.28 7.72 8.75
CA MET A 224 7.10 6.54 9.07
C MET A 224 7.01 5.47 7.99
N VAL A 225 8.15 5.02 7.47
CA VAL A 225 8.22 3.86 6.56
C VAL A 225 7.97 2.58 7.38
N GLY A 226 6.99 1.79 6.96
CA GLY A 226 6.62 0.53 7.59
C GLY A 226 7.51 -0.64 7.18
N TYR A 227 7.13 -1.85 7.59
CA TYR A 227 7.80 -3.09 7.19
C TYR A 227 6.80 -4.16 6.77
N THR A 228 7.19 -5.05 5.85
CA THR A 228 6.34 -6.17 5.40
C THR A 228 5.89 -7.05 6.57
N GLY A 229 4.58 -7.28 6.67
CA GLY A 229 3.91 -8.00 7.76
C GLY A 229 3.60 -7.15 8.98
N GLN A 230 3.87 -5.84 8.96
CA GLN A 230 3.49 -4.95 10.05
C GLN A 230 1.96 -4.80 10.12
N ILE A 231 1.42 -4.86 11.35
CA ILE A 231 0.04 -4.46 11.62
C ILE A 231 0.03 -3.04 12.15
N LYS A 232 -0.52 -2.11 11.37
CA LYS A 232 -0.68 -0.70 11.75
C LYS A 232 -2.13 -0.42 12.12
N GLN A 233 -2.35 0.36 13.16
CA GLN A 233 -3.67 0.92 13.45
C GLN A 233 -3.83 2.21 12.64
N VAL A 234 -4.82 2.25 11.76
CA VAL A 234 -5.00 3.35 10.81
C VAL A 234 -6.41 3.90 10.90
N LYS A 235 -6.56 5.15 10.45
CA LYS A 235 -7.86 5.77 10.20
C LYS A 235 -8.06 6.08 8.73
N VAL A 236 -9.30 5.88 8.27
CA VAL A 236 -9.72 6.08 6.88
C VAL A 236 -9.94 7.57 6.60
N LEU A 237 -9.43 8.02 5.46
CA LEU A 237 -9.55 9.40 4.97
C LEU A 237 -10.35 9.48 3.66
N GLY A 238 -10.21 8.50 2.77
CA GLY A 238 -10.91 8.49 1.48
C GLY A 238 -10.62 7.24 0.65
N VAL A 239 -11.09 7.23 -0.59
CA VAL A 239 -10.94 6.08 -1.51
C VAL A 239 -10.85 6.54 -2.96
N MET A 240 -10.05 5.85 -3.78
CA MET A 240 -10.00 6.05 -5.23
C MET A 240 -10.46 4.80 -5.98
N ALA A 241 -11.23 4.97 -7.05
CA ALA A 241 -11.82 3.90 -7.85
C ALA A 241 -10.93 3.53 -9.05
N LEU A 242 -9.88 2.73 -8.86
CA LEU A 242 -9.03 2.29 -9.95
C LEU A 242 -9.76 1.21 -10.78
N LEU A 243 -9.60 1.29 -12.09
CA LEU A 243 -9.87 0.21 -13.03
C LEU A 243 -8.51 -0.36 -13.44
N ASP A 244 -8.11 -1.45 -12.81
CA ASP A 244 -6.84 -2.13 -13.08
C ASP A 244 -7.11 -3.31 -14.02
N GLU A 245 -6.65 -3.22 -15.27
CA GLU A 245 -6.89 -4.26 -16.29
C GLU A 245 -8.37 -4.71 -16.43
N GLU A 246 -9.30 -3.76 -16.36
CA GLU A 246 -10.78 -3.96 -16.42
C GLU A 246 -11.42 -4.56 -15.14
N GLU A 247 -10.67 -4.63 -14.05
CA GLU A 247 -11.16 -5.04 -12.72
C GLU A 247 -11.31 -3.81 -11.80
N THR A 248 -12.27 -3.89 -10.88
CA THR A 248 -12.48 -2.92 -9.81
C THR A 248 -11.43 -3.15 -8.75
N ASP A 249 -10.66 -2.11 -8.49
CA ASP A 249 -9.53 -2.17 -7.58
C ASP A 249 -9.55 -0.91 -6.69
N TRP A 250 -10.30 -0.94 -5.59
CA TRP A 250 -10.45 0.22 -4.74
C TRP A 250 -9.17 0.49 -3.93
N LYS A 251 -8.68 1.74 -3.98
CA LYS A 251 -7.50 2.18 -3.20
C LYS A 251 -7.91 3.06 -2.03
N ILE A 252 -7.94 2.51 -0.81
CA ILE A 252 -8.28 3.26 0.39
C ILE A 252 -7.09 4.13 0.82
N ILE A 253 -7.34 5.41 1.08
CA ILE A 253 -6.34 6.34 1.64
C ILE A 253 -6.51 6.39 3.15
N VAL A 254 -5.44 6.08 3.87
CA VAL A 254 -5.43 6.01 5.34
C VAL A 254 -4.20 6.69 5.92
N ILE A 255 -4.23 6.93 7.23
CA ILE A 255 -3.05 7.34 7.99
C ILE A 255 -2.95 6.56 9.30
N ASP A 256 -1.73 6.21 9.71
CA ASP A 256 -1.45 5.66 11.04
C ASP A 256 -1.99 6.59 12.13
N VAL A 257 -2.71 6.04 13.12
CA VAL A 257 -3.25 6.83 14.24
C VAL A 257 -2.17 7.43 15.13
N ASN A 258 -0.95 6.91 15.07
CA ASN A 258 0.21 7.40 15.80
C ASN A 258 1.02 8.45 15.04
N ASP A 259 0.65 8.74 13.78
CA ASP A 259 1.34 9.75 12.99
C ASP A 259 1.12 11.17 13.58
N PRO A 260 2.14 12.04 13.61
CA PRO A 260 2.00 13.40 14.13
C PRO A 260 0.93 14.26 13.41
N LEU A 261 0.65 13.98 12.13
CA LEU A 261 -0.40 14.64 11.36
C LEU A 261 -1.76 13.97 11.52
N ALA A 262 -1.84 12.77 12.10
CA ALA A 262 -3.10 12.07 12.26
C ALA A 262 -4.18 12.98 12.87
N PRO A 263 -4.01 13.71 13.99
CA PRO A 263 -5.07 14.55 14.55
C PRO A 263 -5.64 15.61 13.58
N LYS A 264 -4.87 16.02 12.56
CA LYS A 264 -5.26 17.05 11.57
C LYS A 264 -5.92 16.49 10.31
N LEU A 265 -5.81 15.19 10.07
CA LEU A 265 -6.32 14.53 8.85
C LEU A 265 -7.56 13.72 9.18
N ASN A 266 -8.77 14.24 8.98
CA ASN A 266 -10.01 13.56 9.39
C ASN A 266 -10.95 13.21 8.23
N ASP A 267 -10.76 13.85 7.09
CA ASP A 267 -11.41 13.52 5.82
C ASP A 267 -10.44 13.79 4.65
N ILE A 268 -10.84 13.49 3.42
CA ILE A 268 -9.97 13.51 2.25
C ILE A 268 -9.45 14.92 1.92
N GLU A 269 -10.23 15.96 2.20
CA GLU A 269 -9.85 17.36 1.92
C GLU A 269 -8.67 17.82 2.79
N ASP A 270 -8.52 17.23 3.98
CA ASP A 270 -7.39 17.54 4.84
C ASP A 270 -6.07 17.02 4.25
N VAL A 271 -6.11 15.94 3.46
CA VAL A 271 -4.93 15.41 2.76
C VAL A 271 -4.39 16.44 1.79
N GLU A 272 -5.22 17.03 0.94
CA GLU A 272 -4.74 18.05 -0.01
C GLU A 272 -4.28 19.34 0.72
N ARG A 273 -4.88 19.66 1.87
CA ARG A 273 -4.48 20.82 2.68
C ARG A 273 -3.09 20.64 3.33
N HIS A 274 -2.78 19.45 3.83
CA HIS A 274 -1.56 19.20 4.60
C HIS A 274 -0.46 18.50 3.81
N LEU A 275 -0.81 17.78 2.75
CA LEU A 275 0.07 17.00 1.87
C LEU A 275 -0.25 17.34 0.39
N PRO A 276 -0.10 18.61 -0.01
CA PRO A 276 -0.56 19.09 -1.32
C PRO A 276 0.11 18.34 -2.47
N GLY A 277 -0.70 17.91 -3.44
CA GLY A 277 -0.25 17.16 -4.61
C GLY A 277 -0.09 15.65 -4.40
N LEU A 278 -0.23 15.12 -3.17
CA LEU A 278 -0.14 13.68 -2.92
C LEU A 278 -1.21 12.90 -3.68
N LEU A 279 -2.48 13.32 -3.62
CA LEU A 279 -3.59 12.63 -4.29
C LEU A 279 -3.43 12.64 -5.82
N ARG A 280 -2.92 13.74 -6.36
CA ARG A 280 -2.57 13.84 -7.79
C ARG A 280 -1.45 12.88 -8.16
N ALA A 281 -0.42 12.78 -7.33
CA ALA A 281 0.66 11.80 -7.52
C ALA A 281 0.15 10.35 -7.39
N THR A 282 -0.79 10.09 -6.47
CA THR A 282 -1.47 8.80 -6.35
C THR A 282 -2.19 8.41 -7.62
N ASN A 283 -3.00 9.32 -8.17
CA ASN A 283 -3.69 9.11 -9.44
C ASN A 283 -2.70 8.77 -10.57
N GLU A 284 -1.66 9.61 -10.73
CA GLU A 284 -0.64 9.42 -11.76
C GLU A 284 0.09 8.08 -11.62
N TRP A 285 0.50 7.72 -10.40
CA TRP A 285 1.25 6.50 -10.14
C TRP A 285 0.47 5.26 -10.56
N PHE A 286 -0.78 5.11 -10.12
CA PHE A 286 -1.60 3.94 -10.46
C PHE A 286 -1.98 3.88 -11.94
N ARG A 287 -2.04 5.02 -12.63
CA ARG A 287 -2.22 5.04 -14.09
C ARG A 287 -1.01 4.45 -14.82
N ILE A 288 0.20 4.82 -14.41
CA ILE A 288 1.41 4.58 -15.21
C ILE A 288 2.28 3.41 -14.76
N TYR A 289 2.14 2.89 -13.53
CA TYR A 289 3.12 1.96 -12.95
C TYR A 289 3.32 0.64 -13.72
N LYS A 290 2.32 0.19 -14.50
CA LYS A 290 2.42 -1.00 -15.36
C LYS A 290 2.86 -0.71 -16.80
N ILE A 291 2.98 0.55 -17.23
CA ILE A 291 3.42 0.89 -18.59
C ILE A 291 4.84 0.35 -18.88
N PRO A 292 5.82 0.43 -17.96
CA PRO A 292 7.14 -0.20 -18.16
C PRO A 292 7.10 -1.72 -18.36
N ASP A 293 6.03 -2.36 -17.92
CA ASP A 293 5.77 -3.79 -18.07
C ASP A 293 5.07 -4.14 -19.39
N GLY A 294 4.81 -3.14 -20.26
CA GLY A 294 4.13 -3.27 -21.54
C GLY A 294 2.60 -3.35 -21.43
N LYS A 295 2.03 -2.94 -20.30
CA LYS A 295 0.58 -2.85 -20.11
C LYS A 295 0.07 -1.45 -20.50
N PRO A 296 -1.21 -1.32 -20.89
CA PRO A 296 -1.83 -0.02 -21.11
C PRO A 296 -1.87 0.80 -19.81
N GLU A 297 -2.15 2.09 -19.96
CA GLU A 297 -2.43 2.98 -18.84
C GLU A 297 -3.75 2.57 -18.16
N ASN A 298 -3.75 2.48 -16.84
CA ASN A 298 -4.96 2.20 -16.08
C ASN A 298 -5.90 3.41 -16.07
N GLN A 299 -7.17 3.17 -15.77
CA GLN A 299 -8.19 4.21 -15.72
C GLN A 299 -8.75 4.35 -14.31
N PHE A 300 -9.43 5.46 -14.04
CA PHE A 300 -10.18 5.64 -12.81
C PHE A 300 -11.64 5.95 -13.13
N ALA A 301 -12.56 5.39 -12.34
CA ALA A 301 -13.91 5.94 -12.30
C ALA A 301 -13.89 7.35 -11.67
N PHE A 302 -15.02 8.07 -11.77
CA PHE A 302 -15.16 9.44 -11.24
C PHE A 302 -14.09 10.43 -11.72
N SER A 303 -13.51 10.22 -12.92
CA SER A 303 -12.40 11.02 -13.45
C SER A 303 -11.17 11.08 -12.51
N GLY A 304 -10.96 10.06 -11.67
CA GLY A 304 -9.83 10.03 -10.74
C GLY A 304 -10.04 10.77 -9.42
N GLU A 305 -11.25 11.25 -9.13
CA GLU A 305 -11.59 11.87 -7.86
C GLU A 305 -11.40 10.88 -6.70
N CYS A 306 -10.72 11.33 -5.63
CA CYS A 306 -10.68 10.59 -4.38
C CYS A 306 -11.92 10.93 -3.56
N LYS A 307 -12.81 9.95 -3.37
CA LYS A 307 -14.02 10.09 -2.58
C LYS A 307 -13.70 10.18 -1.09
N ASN A 308 -14.56 10.86 -0.35
CA ASN A 308 -14.38 11.16 1.05
C ASN A 308 -14.46 9.91 1.95
N LYS A 309 -14.15 10.11 3.23
CA LYS A 309 -14.14 9.07 4.27
C LYS A 309 -15.46 8.31 4.37
N LYS A 310 -16.60 9.01 4.23
CA LYS A 310 -17.92 8.37 4.32
C LYS A 310 -18.06 7.32 3.22
N TYR A 311 -17.75 7.69 1.99
CA TYR A 311 -17.82 6.79 0.84
C TYR A 311 -16.84 5.62 0.99
N ALA A 312 -15.60 5.90 1.41
CA ALA A 312 -14.60 4.87 1.69
C ALA A 312 -15.09 3.85 2.74
N THR A 313 -15.80 4.32 3.77
CA THR A 313 -16.36 3.43 4.81
C THR A 313 -17.47 2.54 4.26
N GLU A 314 -18.24 3.01 3.28
CA GLU A 314 -19.27 2.20 2.61
C GLU A 314 -18.62 1.08 1.77
N VAL A 315 -17.59 1.39 0.99
CA VAL A 315 -16.78 0.40 0.24
C VAL A 315 -16.17 -0.64 1.19
N ILE A 316 -15.53 -0.21 2.28
CA ILE A 316 -14.94 -1.14 3.26
C ILE A 316 -15.98 -2.11 3.84
N ARG A 317 -17.19 -1.63 4.12
CA ARG A 317 -18.28 -2.49 4.63
C ARG A 317 -18.73 -3.49 3.59
N GLU A 318 -18.87 -3.07 2.32
CA GLU A 318 -19.23 -3.96 1.22
C GLU A 318 -18.22 -5.11 1.08
N CYS A 319 -16.92 -4.79 1.04
CA CYS A 319 -15.86 -5.80 0.93
C CYS A 319 -15.78 -6.69 2.19
N ALA A 320 -16.08 -6.14 3.38
CA ALA A 320 -16.14 -6.93 4.61
C ALA A 320 -17.32 -7.92 4.62
N ASP A 321 -18.49 -7.49 4.15
CA ASP A 321 -19.66 -8.35 4.00
C ASP A 321 -19.42 -9.45 2.94
N ALA A 322 -18.70 -9.13 1.86
CA ALA A 322 -18.26 -10.11 0.87
C ALA A 322 -17.30 -11.14 1.45
N TRP A 323 -16.30 -10.71 2.23
CA TRP A 323 -15.41 -11.61 2.95
C TRP A 323 -16.14 -12.51 3.95
N GLU A 324 -17.14 -12.00 4.68
CA GLU A 324 -17.92 -12.80 5.62
C GLU A 324 -18.67 -13.93 4.89
N LYS A 325 -19.22 -13.64 3.70
CA LYS A 325 -19.83 -14.68 2.85
C LYS A 325 -18.78 -15.68 2.36
N LEU A 326 -17.58 -15.22 1.99
CA LEU A 326 -16.47 -16.07 1.57
C LEU A 326 -16.05 -17.03 2.69
N ILE A 327 -15.69 -16.51 3.86
CA ILE A 327 -15.12 -17.28 4.97
C ILE A 327 -16.11 -18.27 5.60
N THR A 328 -17.42 -18.00 5.48
CA THR A 328 -18.52 -18.89 5.92
C THR A 328 -18.98 -19.85 4.82
N GLY A 329 -18.36 -19.85 3.64
CA GLY A 329 -18.67 -20.75 2.54
C GLY A 329 -19.97 -20.43 1.77
N LYS A 330 -20.50 -19.22 1.93
CA LYS A 330 -21.68 -18.71 1.23
C LYS A 330 -21.36 -18.06 -0.13
N ALA A 331 -20.08 -17.83 -0.41
CA ALA A 331 -19.59 -17.37 -1.70
C ALA A 331 -18.58 -18.39 -2.29
N PRO A 332 -18.50 -18.54 -3.62
CA PRO A 332 -17.52 -19.42 -4.24
C PRO A 332 -16.10 -18.88 -4.04
N ARG A 333 -15.24 -19.69 -3.41
CA ARG A 333 -13.87 -19.27 -3.04
C ARG A 333 -12.83 -19.35 -4.16
N GLY A 334 -13.12 -20.06 -5.24
CA GLY A 334 -12.13 -20.39 -6.26
C GLY A 334 -10.89 -21.08 -5.67
N GLU A 335 -9.73 -20.50 -5.89
CA GLU A 335 -8.42 -21.02 -5.46
C GLU A 335 -7.97 -20.46 -4.09
N ILE A 336 -8.78 -19.60 -3.46
CA ILE A 336 -8.43 -19.00 -2.17
C ILE A 336 -8.40 -20.06 -1.06
N SER A 337 -7.25 -20.16 -0.40
CA SER A 337 -7.07 -20.91 0.84
C SER A 337 -7.75 -20.16 1.98
N LEU A 338 -8.85 -20.72 2.51
CA LEU A 338 -9.59 -20.18 3.65
C LEU A 338 -9.07 -20.69 5.01
N ALA A 339 -7.88 -21.30 5.03
CA ALA A 339 -7.25 -21.78 6.25
C ALA A 339 -7.10 -20.64 7.26
N ASN A 340 -7.65 -20.81 8.46
CA ASN A 340 -7.66 -19.80 9.53
C ASN A 340 -7.69 -20.47 10.91
N VAL A 341 -7.34 -19.76 11.97
CA VAL A 341 -7.28 -20.32 13.34
C VAL A 341 -8.28 -19.68 14.32
N THR A 342 -8.79 -18.49 13.98
CA THR A 342 -9.61 -17.66 14.87
C THR A 342 -11.09 -17.63 14.51
N ASN A 343 -11.50 -17.95 13.28
CA ASN A 343 -12.90 -17.81 12.86
C ASN A 343 -13.69 -19.09 13.18
N GLU A 344 -14.50 -19.04 14.24
CA GLU A 344 -15.26 -20.20 14.72
C GLU A 344 -16.33 -20.69 13.74
N SER A 345 -16.91 -19.76 12.97
CA SER A 345 -17.92 -20.05 11.95
C SER A 345 -17.35 -20.58 10.64
N SER A 346 -16.02 -20.63 10.50
CA SER A 346 -15.39 -21.06 9.25
C SER A 346 -15.27 -22.58 9.19
N PRO A 347 -15.70 -23.23 8.09
CA PRO A 347 -15.55 -24.68 7.91
C PRO A 347 -14.08 -25.11 7.71
N ASP A 348 -13.18 -24.16 7.43
CA ASP A 348 -11.75 -24.41 7.17
C ASP A 348 -10.86 -24.04 8.35
N ARG A 349 -11.43 -23.97 9.56
CA ARG A 349 -10.67 -23.71 10.77
C ARG A 349 -9.63 -24.82 10.98
N VAL A 350 -8.39 -24.39 11.22
CA VAL A 350 -7.20 -25.23 11.27
C VAL A 350 -6.91 -25.65 12.70
N ASP A 351 -6.66 -26.95 12.89
CA ASP A 351 -6.17 -27.49 14.15
C ASP A 351 -4.70 -27.12 14.41
N GLN A 352 -4.35 -26.95 15.69
CA GLN A 352 -2.99 -26.58 16.13
C GLN A 352 -1.90 -27.51 15.60
N SER A 353 -2.20 -28.79 15.35
CA SER A 353 -1.24 -29.77 14.82
C SER A 353 -0.73 -29.42 13.42
N LYS A 354 -1.58 -28.81 12.58
CA LYS A 354 -1.18 -28.38 11.22
C LYS A 354 -0.25 -27.17 11.28
N LEU A 355 -0.36 -26.33 12.30
CA LEU A 355 0.52 -25.16 12.48
C LEU A 355 1.98 -25.57 12.75
N ALA A 356 2.20 -26.74 13.34
CA ALA A 356 3.54 -27.28 13.60
C ALA A 356 4.31 -27.61 12.31
N SER A 357 3.63 -27.69 11.16
CA SER A 357 4.27 -27.88 9.85
C SER A 357 4.97 -26.63 9.33
N ILE A 358 4.62 -25.44 9.84
CA ILE A 358 5.23 -24.18 9.43
C ILE A 358 6.65 -24.12 10.02
N PRO A 359 7.70 -23.99 9.18
CA PRO A 359 9.07 -23.92 9.66
C PRO A 359 9.30 -22.79 10.66
N LYS A 360 10.39 -22.88 11.42
CA LYS A 360 10.82 -21.78 12.29
C LYS A 360 11.40 -20.64 11.44
N GLY A 361 11.36 -19.42 11.97
CA GLY A 361 11.93 -18.27 11.29
C GLY A 361 13.46 -18.32 11.22
N GLU A 362 14.03 -17.90 10.10
CA GLU A 362 15.47 -18.02 9.81
C GLU A 362 16.22 -16.68 9.85
N ASN A 363 15.51 -15.54 9.87
CA ASN A 363 16.08 -14.17 9.96
C ASN A 363 17.31 -13.93 9.05
N LEU A 364 17.27 -14.47 7.83
CA LEU A 364 18.38 -14.38 6.88
C LEU A 364 18.54 -12.97 6.29
N ALA A 365 19.77 -12.62 5.92
CA ALA A 365 20.06 -11.38 5.21
C ALA A 365 19.46 -11.42 3.78
N PRO A 366 18.92 -10.30 3.25
CA PRO A 366 18.33 -10.26 1.92
C PRO A 366 19.30 -10.70 0.82
N ALA A 367 18.79 -11.46 -0.16
CA ALA A 367 19.51 -11.72 -1.40
C ALA A 367 19.66 -10.42 -2.20
N PRO A 368 20.73 -10.30 -3.03
CA PRO A 368 20.92 -9.13 -3.87
C PRO A 368 19.77 -8.98 -4.87
N ILE A 369 19.35 -7.73 -5.09
CA ILE A 369 18.38 -7.37 -6.11
C ILE A 369 19.15 -7.00 -7.38
N ASP A 370 18.63 -7.42 -8.54
CA ASP A 370 19.20 -7.04 -9.83
C ASP A 370 19.15 -5.52 -10.04
N GLY A 371 20.27 -4.92 -10.45
CA GLY A 371 20.41 -3.47 -10.61
C GLY A 371 19.48 -2.84 -11.67
N SER A 372 18.82 -3.64 -12.52
CA SER A 372 17.82 -3.11 -13.46
C SER A 372 16.57 -2.56 -12.76
N VAL A 373 16.34 -2.91 -11.49
CA VAL A 373 15.25 -2.37 -10.67
C VAL A 373 15.44 -0.87 -10.41
N ASP A 374 16.68 -0.39 -10.36
CA ASP A 374 17.01 1.03 -10.11
C ASP A 374 16.73 1.93 -11.32
N LYS A 375 16.48 1.36 -12.50
CA LYS A 375 16.21 2.11 -13.73
C LYS A 375 14.99 3.02 -13.58
N TRP A 376 15.17 4.29 -13.92
CA TRP A 376 14.08 5.27 -14.08
C TRP A 376 13.45 5.19 -15.47
N PHE A 377 12.13 5.11 -15.50
CA PHE A 377 11.32 5.20 -16.71
C PHE A 377 10.69 6.59 -16.78
N PHE A 378 10.88 7.27 -17.91
CA PHE A 378 10.27 8.57 -18.18
C PHE A 378 9.06 8.34 -19.09
N ILE A 379 7.87 8.37 -18.50
CA ILE A 379 6.61 8.09 -19.19
C ILE A 379 5.97 9.43 -19.53
N SER A 380 5.85 9.74 -20.82
CA SER A 380 5.14 10.92 -21.30
C SER A 380 3.70 10.55 -21.63
N GLY A 381 2.71 11.34 -21.17
CA GLY A 381 1.28 11.18 -21.47
C GLY A 381 0.87 11.45 -22.94
N ALA A 382 1.79 11.26 -23.89
CA ALA A 382 1.60 11.50 -25.32
C ALA A 382 1.53 10.21 -26.16
N ALA A 383 1.33 9.06 -25.53
CA ALA A 383 0.89 7.86 -26.23
C ALA A 383 -0.65 7.87 -26.29
N VAL A 384 -1.18 8.71 -27.19
CA VAL A 384 -2.60 8.72 -27.57
C VAL A 384 -2.89 7.56 -28.50
#